data_AF-A0AB40B4E9-F1
#
_entry.id   AF-A0AB40B4E9-F1
#
_cell.length_a   1.000
_cell.length_b   1.000
_cell.length_c   1.000
_cell.angle_alpha   90.00
_cell.angle_beta   90.00
_cell.angle_gamma   90.00
#
_symmetry.space_group_name_H-M   'P 1'
#
loop_
_entity.id
_entity.type
_entity.pdbx_description
1 polymer ?
#
loop_
_entity_poly.entity_id
_entity_poly.type
_entity_poly.pdbx_seq_one_letter_code
_entity_poly.pdbx_strand_id
1 'polypeptide(L)'
;MKKAFDQTVRDLKREVNKKVLKVPGIEQKPAPNLKYSILDATSNEPWGPHGSLLADIAQASRNHYECQMIMNVIWKRINDTGKNWRHVYKGLIVLEYLVAHGSERVIDDIKEHSYQISQSVLLKLFFLIKVESTMT
;
A
#
# COMPACT_ATOMS: atom_id res chain seq x y z
N MET A 1 43.00 -23.85 -11.89
CA MET A 1 42.48 -22.99 -12.98
C MET A 1 40.98 -22.66 -12.89
N LYS A 2 40.08 -23.59 -12.50
CA LYS A 2 38.63 -23.31 -12.37
C LYS A 2 38.25 -22.10 -11.49
N LYS A 3 38.89 -21.94 -10.32
CA LYS A 3 38.58 -20.84 -9.37
C LYS A 3 38.77 -19.43 -9.94
N ALA A 4 39.73 -19.25 -10.86
CA ALA A 4 39.97 -17.95 -11.48
C ALA A 4 38.85 -17.59 -12.47
N PHE A 5 38.40 -18.57 -13.25
CA PHE A 5 37.29 -18.40 -14.19
C PHE A 5 35.96 -18.10 -13.47
N ASP A 6 35.69 -18.82 -12.38
CA ASP A 6 34.49 -18.62 -11.56
C ASP A 6 34.46 -17.23 -10.89
N GLN A 7 35.63 -16.63 -10.65
CA GLN A 7 35.74 -15.28 -10.11
C GLN A 7 35.45 -14.25 -11.21
N THR A 8 36.07 -14.39 -12.38
CA THR A 8 35.82 -13.52 -13.54
C THR A 8 34.36 -13.53 -13.97
N VAL A 9 33.70 -14.68 -13.97
CA VAL A 9 32.27 -14.80 -14.31
C VAL A 9 31.39 -14.08 -13.27
N ARG A 10 31.74 -14.14 -11.99
CA ARG A 10 31.01 -13.42 -10.94
C ARG A 10 31.16 -11.91 -11.07
N ASP A 11 32.35 -11.44 -11.39
CA ASP A 11 32.63 -10.01 -11.55
C ASP A 11 31.95 -9.45 -12.81
N LEU A 12 31.97 -10.20 -13.92
CA LEU A 12 31.18 -9.87 -15.12
C LEU A 12 29.68 -9.83 -14.83
N LYS A 13 29.14 -10.80 -14.10
CA LYS A 13 27.72 -10.84 -13.75
C LYS A 13 27.31 -9.64 -12.88
N ARG A 14 28.17 -9.21 -11.96
CA ARG A 14 27.96 -8.00 -11.14
C ARG A 14 27.98 -6.73 -11.97
N GLU A 15 28.89 -6.64 -12.93
CA GLU A 15 29.05 -5.45 -13.77
C GLU A 15 27.90 -5.31 -14.77
N VAL A 16 27.42 -6.42 -15.33
CA VAL A 16 26.20 -6.47 -16.15
C VAL A 16 24.97 -6.08 -15.32
N ASN A 17 24.86 -6.57 -14.08
CA ASN A 17 23.79 -6.18 -13.15
C ASN A 17 23.83 -4.70 -12.73
N LYS A 18 24.96 -4.00 -12.92
CA LYS A 18 25.11 -2.59 -12.57
C LYS A 18 24.92 -1.65 -13.78
N LYS A 19 25.33 -2.11 -14.97
CA LYS A 19 25.32 -1.29 -16.20
C LYS A 19 24.10 -1.51 -17.09
N VAL A 20 23.62 -2.76 -17.23
CA VAL A 20 22.54 -3.12 -18.19
C VAL A 20 21.19 -3.14 -17.51
N LEU A 21 21.09 -3.85 -16.39
CA LEU A 21 19.96 -3.71 -15.50
C LEU A 21 20.30 -2.57 -14.56
N LYS A 22 19.65 -1.41 -14.69
CA LYS A 22 19.54 -0.48 -13.58
C LYS A 22 18.64 -1.12 -12.52
N VAL A 23 18.97 -2.32 -12.01
CA VAL A 23 18.31 -2.85 -10.84
C VAL A 23 18.70 -1.85 -9.76
N PRO A 24 17.78 -1.03 -9.25
CA PRO A 24 18.09 -0.33 -8.03
C PRO A 24 18.39 -1.46 -7.06
N GLY A 25 19.57 -1.43 -6.42
CA GLY A 25 19.63 -2.05 -5.09
C GLY A 25 18.42 -1.52 -4.33
N ILE A 26 17.75 -2.35 -3.53
CA ILE A 26 16.64 -1.91 -2.69
C ILE A 26 17.23 -1.03 -1.59
N GLU A 27 17.84 0.09 -1.98
CA GLU A 27 18.10 1.22 -1.15
C GLU A 27 16.73 1.84 -0.97
N GLN A 28 16.17 1.57 0.21
CA GLN A 28 14.90 2.11 0.67
C GLN A 28 15.06 3.62 0.80
N LYS A 29 15.07 4.31 -0.34
CA LYS A 29 14.96 5.76 -0.36
C LYS A 29 13.54 6.02 0.11
N PRO A 30 13.31 6.65 1.28
CA PRO A 30 11.96 7.02 1.68
C PRO A 30 11.38 7.80 0.51
N ALA A 31 10.24 7.34 -0.01
CA ALA A 31 9.54 8.06 -1.07
C ALA A 31 9.46 9.50 -0.58
N PRO A 32 10.02 10.50 -1.30
CA PRO A 32 10.25 11.84 -0.75
C PRO A 32 8.96 12.58 -0.35
N ASN A 33 7.81 11.91 -0.44
CA ASN A 33 6.48 12.40 -0.24
C ASN A 33 5.49 11.24 0.09
N LEU A 34 5.82 10.35 1.04
CA LEU A 34 4.92 9.25 1.48
C LEU A 34 3.47 9.71 1.71
N LYS A 35 3.29 10.92 2.27
CA LYS A 35 1.98 11.55 2.48
C LYS A 35 1.19 11.70 1.17
N TYR A 36 1.86 12.09 0.10
CA TYR A 36 1.22 12.24 -1.21
C TYR A 36 0.85 10.88 -1.81
N SER A 37 1.68 9.86 -1.61
CA SER A 37 1.38 8.48 -2.04
C SER A 37 0.09 7.93 -1.42
N ILE A 38 -0.12 8.17 -0.11
CA ILE A 38 -1.34 7.71 0.58
C ILE A 38 -2.56 8.53 0.14
N LEU A 39 -2.39 9.84 -0.07
CA LEU A 39 -3.48 10.70 -0.54
C LEU A 39 -3.91 10.36 -1.97
N ASP A 40 -2.96 10.01 -2.83
CA ASP A 40 -3.22 9.57 -4.19
C ASP A 40 -3.91 8.19 -4.23
N ALA A 41 -3.41 7.24 -3.41
CA ALA A 41 -4.02 5.91 -3.25
C ALA A 41 -5.47 5.98 -2.75
N THR A 42 -5.81 7.02 -1.98
CA THR A 42 -7.15 7.23 -1.39
C THR A 42 -7.92 8.38 -2.05
N SER A 43 -7.54 8.79 -3.26
CA SER A 43 -8.19 9.88 -4.01
C SER A 43 -9.63 9.55 -4.42
N ASN A 44 -10.42 10.57 -4.75
CA ASN A 44 -11.80 10.38 -5.24
C ASN A 44 -11.89 10.02 -6.75
N GLU A 45 -10.74 9.77 -7.39
CA GLU A 45 -10.68 9.38 -8.79
C GLU A 45 -11.36 8.03 -9.05
N PRO A 46 -11.89 7.75 -10.25
CA PRO A 46 -12.65 6.53 -10.52
C PRO A 46 -11.78 5.26 -10.55
N TRP A 47 -10.47 5.38 -10.72
CA TRP A 47 -9.54 4.24 -10.75
C TRP A 47 -9.01 3.88 -9.36
N GLY A 48 -8.73 2.59 -9.13
CA GLY A 48 -8.16 2.09 -7.87
C GLY A 48 -6.68 2.45 -7.67
N PRO A 49 -6.14 2.28 -6.45
CA PRO A 49 -4.71 2.45 -6.18
C PRO A 49 -3.88 1.42 -6.96
N HIS A 50 -2.77 1.85 -7.56
CA HIS A 50 -1.88 0.96 -8.29
C HIS A 50 -1.10 0.04 -7.32
N GLY A 51 -0.82 -1.20 -7.72
CA GLY A 51 -0.16 -2.19 -6.86
C GLY A 51 1.23 -1.76 -6.35
N SER A 52 2.00 -1.04 -7.18
CA SER A 52 3.30 -0.49 -6.74
C SER A 52 3.14 0.53 -5.61
N LEU A 53 2.10 1.36 -5.67
CA LEU A 53 1.80 2.36 -4.65
C LEU A 53 1.41 1.71 -3.32
N LEU A 54 0.61 0.64 -3.38
CA LEU A 54 0.26 -0.17 -2.21
C LEU A 54 1.49 -0.83 -1.58
N ALA A 55 2.39 -1.37 -2.41
CA ALA A 55 3.65 -1.97 -1.94
C ALA A 55 4.54 -0.95 -1.23
N ASP A 56 4.66 0.26 -1.78
CA ASP A 56 5.44 1.35 -1.16
C ASP A 56 4.85 1.76 0.20
N ILE A 57 3.53 1.90 0.29
CA ILE A 57 2.82 2.22 1.55
C ILE A 57 3.01 1.09 2.57
N ALA A 58 2.91 -0.17 2.14
CA ALA A 58 3.14 -1.32 3.02
C ALA A 58 4.58 -1.38 3.53
N GLN A 59 5.56 -1.07 2.68
CA GLN A 59 6.96 -0.98 3.10
C GLN A 59 7.17 0.16 4.11
N ALA A 60 6.57 1.32 3.88
CA ALA A 60 6.63 2.48 4.76
C ALA A 60 6.00 2.20 6.15
N SER A 61 4.95 1.37 6.21
CA SER A 61 4.31 0.98 7.47
C SER A 61 5.25 0.27 8.47
N ARG A 62 6.43 -0.18 8.03
CA ARG A 62 7.46 -0.77 8.90
C ARG A 62 8.18 0.26 9.76
N ASN A 63 8.17 1.53 9.37
CA ASN A 63 8.64 2.64 10.18
C ASN A 63 7.51 3.11 11.12
N HIS A 64 7.81 3.26 12.42
CA HIS A 64 6.82 3.63 13.43
C HIS A 64 6.10 4.95 13.14
N TYR A 65 6.86 6.00 12.79
CA TYR A 65 6.30 7.33 12.53
C TYR A 65 5.46 7.34 11.26
N GLU A 66 5.93 6.67 10.22
CA GLU A 66 5.22 6.53 8.95
C GLU A 66 3.95 5.71 9.10
N CYS A 67 4.00 4.61 9.86
CA CYS A 67 2.83 3.78 10.18
C CYS A 67 1.73 4.62 10.85
N GLN A 68 2.08 5.42 11.85
CA GLN A 68 1.12 6.30 12.52
C GLN A 68 0.50 7.31 11.54
N MET A 69 1.31 7.89 10.66
CA MET A 69 0.81 8.81 9.63
C MET A 69 -0.13 8.11 8.63
N ILE A 70 0.23 6.91 8.17
CA ILE A 70 -0.58 6.08 7.27
C ILE A 70 -1.93 5.78 7.90
N MET A 71 -1.95 5.26 9.12
CA MET A 71 -3.18 4.90 9.82
C MET A 71 -4.07 6.12 10.05
N ASN A 72 -3.51 7.26 10.46
CA ASN A 72 -4.27 8.50 10.63
C ASN A 72 -5.00 8.94 9.34
N VAL A 73 -4.35 8.83 8.18
CA VAL A 73 -4.99 9.15 6.90
C VAL A 73 -6.08 8.13 6.56
N ILE A 74 -5.81 6.83 6.75
CA ILE A 74 -6.78 5.77 6.47
C ILE A 74 -8.04 5.92 7.34
N TRP A 75 -7.88 6.17 8.65
CA TRP A 75 -9.01 6.37 9.55
C TRP A 75 -9.86 7.58 9.17
N LYS A 76 -9.22 8.67 8.75
CA LYS A 76 -9.94 9.83 8.23
C LYS A 76 -10.77 9.47 6.99
N ARG A 77 -10.19 8.68 6.07
CA ARG A 77 -10.84 8.27 4.81
C ARG A 77 -12.00 7.31 5.03
N ILE A 78 -11.87 6.37 5.97
CA ILE A 78 -12.93 5.40 6.29
C ILE A 78 -14.14 6.09 6.92
N ASN A 79 -13.92 7.20 7.64
CA ASN A 79 -14.97 8.00 8.26
C ASN A 79 -15.56 9.09 7.33
N ASP A 80 -15.14 9.18 6.06
CA ASP A 80 -15.77 10.08 5.09
C ASP A 80 -17.22 9.65 4.79
N THR A 81 -18.10 10.61 4.49
CA THR A 81 -19.53 10.35 4.22
C THR A 81 -20.03 11.03 2.94
N GLY A 82 -21.22 10.64 2.48
CA GLY A 82 -21.91 11.27 1.35
C GLY A 82 -21.18 11.10 0.01
N LYS A 83 -20.82 12.22 -0.63
CA LYS A 83 -20.24 12.25 -1.99
C LYS A 83 -18.82 11.66 -2.09
N ASN A 84 -18.17 11.39 -0.96
CA ASN A 84 -16.78 10.91 -0.88
C ASN A 84 -16.69 9.40 -0.68
N TRP A 85 -17.68 8.63 -1.12
CA TRP A 85 -17.73 7.17 -0.92
C TRP A 85 -16.47 6.43 -1.45
N ARG A 86 -15.79 6.97 -2.48
CA ARG A 86 -14.56 6.37 -3.00
C ARG A 86 -13.39 6.49 -2.03
N HIS A 87 -13.35 7.54 -1.20
CA HIS A 87 -12.36 7.64 -0.13
C HIS A 87 -12.51 6.48 0.86
N VAL A 88 -13.75 6.18 1.25
CA VAL A 88 -14.06 5.05 2.15
C VAL A 88 -13.66 3.73 1.48
N TYR A 89 -14.11 3.52 0.24
CA TYR A 89 -13.82 2.30 -0.51
C TYR A 89 -12.32 2.06 -0.71
N LYS A 90 -11.58 3.06 -1.19
CA LYS A 90 -10.13 2.95 -1.39
C LYS A 90 -9.36 2.89 -0.07
N GLY A 91 -9.82 3.59 0.97
CA GLY A 91 -9.26 3.47 2.31
C GLY A 91 -9.33 2.04 2.83
N LEU A 92 -10.45 1.35 2.61
CA LEU A 92 -10.60 -0.07 2.95
C LEU A 92 -9.72 -0.98 2.09
N ILE A 93 -9.52 -0.69 0.80
CA ILE A 93 -8.56 -1.45 -0.05
C ILE A 93 -7.14 -1.33 0.48
N VAL A 94 -6.70 -0.11 0.82
CA VAL A 94 -5.37 0.12 1.38
C VAL A 94 -5.22 -0.62 2.71
N LEU A 95 -6.23 -0.54 3.58
CA LEU A 95 -6.21 -1.23 4.87
C LEU A 95 -6.12 -2.76 4.71
N GLU A 96 -6.88 -3.33 3.79
CA GLU A 96 -6.85 -4.76 3.45
C GLU A 96 -5.46 -5.22 2.97
N TYR A 97 -4.82 -4.43 2.11
CA TYR A 97 -3.45 -4.71 1.66
C TYR A 97 -2.43 -4.61 2.80
N LEU A 98 -2.59 -3.64 3.71
CA LEU A 98 -1.71 -3.47 4.87
C LEU A 98 -1.85 -4.61 5.88
N VAL A 99 -3.04 -5.19 6.04
CA VAL A 99 -3.22 -6.39 6.87
C VAL A 99 -2.40 -7.57 6.32
N ALA A 100 -2.35 -7.72 5.00
CA ALA A 100 -1.62 -8.82 4.36
C ALA A 100 -0.10 -8.60 4.26
N HIS A 101 0.35 -7.35 4.09
CA HIS A 101 1.73 -7.04 3.69
C HIS A 101 2.45 -5.98 4.55
N GLY A 102 1.72 -5.31 5.43
CA GLY A 102 2.21 -4.23 6.30
C GLY A 102 2.92 -4.73 7.56
N SER A 103 3.04 -3.84 8.54
CA SER A 103 3.60 -4.16 9.86
C SER A 103 2.54 -4.68 10.82
N GLU A 104 2.95 -5.48 11.82
CA GLU A 104 2.05 -6.00 12.86
C GLU A 104 1.31 -4.90 13.63
N ARG A 105 1.90 -3.70 13.70
CA ARG A 105 1.29 -2.52 14.33
C ARG A 105 -0.02 -2.11 13.67
N VAL A 106 -0.15 -2.34 12.36
CA VAL A 106 -1.42 -2.11 11.65
C VAL A 106 -2.50 -3.02 12.22
N ILE A 107 -2.16 -4.27 12.56
CA ILE A 107 -3.10 -5.24 13.12
C ILE A 107 -3.56 -4.81 14.51
N ASP A 108 -2.63 -4.33 15.35
CA ASP A 108 -2.97 -3.85 16.70
C ASP A 108 -3.89 -2.63 16.64
N ASP A 109 -3.60 -1.68 15.76
CA ASP A 109 -4.40 -0.48 15.53
C ASP A 109 -5.81 -0.82 15.01
N ILE A 110 -5.91 -1.80 14.10
CA ILE A 110 -7.19 -2.34 13.62
C ILE A 110 -8.01 -2.99 14.73
N LYS A 111 -7.37 -3.74 15.63
CA LYS A 111 -8.07 -4.40 16.75
C LYS A 111 -8.67 -3.36 17.70
N GLU A 112 -7.91 -2.31 18.01
CA GLU A 112 -8.37 -1.19 18.85
C GLU A 112 -9.58 -0.48 18.23
N HIS A 113 -9.64 -0.37 16.90
CA HIS A 113 -10.70 0.31 16.16
C HIS A 113 -11.70 -0.64 15.47
N SER A 114 -11.77 -1.91 15.90
CA SER A 114 -12.55 -2.98 15.24
C SER A 114 -14.03 -2.65 15.04
N TYR A 115 -14.63 -1.86 15.95
CA TYR A 115 -16.01 -1.41 15.83
C TYR A 115 -16.24 -0.50 14.60
N GLN A 116 -15.31 0.43 14.31
CA GLN A 116 -15.42 1.36 13.16
C GLN A 116 -15.32 0.63 11.82
N ILE A 117 -14.45 -0.38 11.74
CA ILE A 117 -14.31 -1.23 10.56
C ILE A 117 -15.58 -2.04 10.32
N SER A 118 -16.16 -2.62 11.38
CA SER A 118 -17.36 -3.45 11.27
C SER A 118 -18.53 -2.69 10.63
N GLN A 119 -18.72 -1.42 10.99
CA GLN A 119 -19.73 -0.55 10.36
C GLN A 119 -19.39 -0.24 8.88
N SER A 120 -18.12 -0.01 8.58
CA SER A 120 -17.65 0.35 7.23
C SER A 120 -17.67 -0.85 6.26
N VAL A 121 -17.44 -2.07 6.74
CA VAL A 121 -17.51 -3.30 5.93
C VAL A 121 -18.95 -3.63 5.56
N LEU A 122 -19.92 -3.36 6.46
CA LEU A 122 -21.35 -3.45 6.12
C LEU A 122 -21.72 -2.50 4.98
N LEU A 123 -21.11 -1.30 4.93
CA LEU A 123 -21.24 -0.40 3.79
C LEU A 123 -20.59 -0.95 2.52
N LYS A 124 -19.48 -1.70 2.62
CA LYS A 124 -18.83 -2.38 1.48
C LYS A 124 -19.79 -3.41 0.84
N LEU A 125 -20.49 -4.20 1.66
CA LEU A 125 -21.54 -5.13 1.21
C LEU A 125 -22.74 -4.38 0.61
N PHE A 126 -23.21 -3.32 1.27
CA PHE A 126 -24.35 -2.54 0.79
C PHE A 126 -24.04 -1.86 -0.56
N PHE A 127 -22.82 -1.34 -0.73
CA PHE A 127 -22.42 -0.63 -1.94
C PHE A 127 -22.11 -1.58 -3.11
N LEU A 128 -21.47 -2.73 -2.88
CA LEU A 128 -21.30 -3.78 -3.90
C LEU A 128 -22.67 -4.24 -4.45
N ILE A 129 -23.62 -4.51 -3.55
CA ILE A 129 -24.99 -4.90 -3.94
C ILE A 129 -25.68 -3.77 -4.72
N LYS A 130 -25.51 -2.50 -4.31
CA LYS A 130 -26.13 -1.35 -4.98
C LYS A 130 -25.51 -1.06 -6.35
N VAL A 131 -24.19 -1.18 -6.49
CA VAL A 131 -23.47 -0.95 -7.76
C VAL A 131 -23.80 -2.05 -8.78
N GLU A 132 -23.81 -3.32 -8.37
CA GLU A 132 -24.25 -4.42 -9.24
C GLU A 132 -25.70 -4.23 -9.69
N SER A 133 -26.59 -3.80 -8.80
CA SER A 133 -28.00 -3.55 -9.12
C SER A 133 -28.24 -2.32 -10.01
N THR A 134 -27.26 -1.43 -10.19
CA THR A 134 -27.35 -0.27 -11.11
C THR A 134 -26.71 -0.51 -12.47
N MET A 135 -26.01 -1.63 -12.64
CA MET A 135 -25.39 -2.04 -13.92
C MET A 135 -26.22 -3.10 -14.69
N THR A 136 -27.41 -3.45 -14.19
CA THR A 136 -28.46 -4.22 -14.88
C THR A 136 -29.70 -3.37 -15.07
#